data_AF-A0A2E7H112-F1
#
_entry.id   AF-A0A2E7H112-F1
#
_cell.length_a   1.000
_cell.length_b   1.000
_cell.length_c   1.000
_cell.angle_alpha   90.00
_cell.angle_beta   90.00
_cell.angle_gamma   90.00
#
_symmetry.space_group_name_H-M   'P 1'
#
loop_
_entity.id
_entity.type
_entity.pdbx_description
1 polymer ?
#
loop_
_entity_poly.entity_id
_entity_poly.type
_entity_poly.pdbx_seq_one_letter_code
_entity_poly.pdbx_strand_id
1 'polypeptide(L)'
;MDTATHALIGLMLGEMAPEDIKHRRKIGLGFAMLPDITNVLFVHPYLGWLAGRDIPFALGIDFINHPEIIDHWTYHVWLLSHSLLFWAIVFLPMWRKSRTAKLAAVAYVSHVLADIPSHSGVYGLEPFYPIPFVFDGWFDPWLWGPGPIAASIFVSAVLYLAVWRVRKSVLWPSEQTDQTAAQTGIDATVVG
;
A
#
# COMPACT_ATOMS: atom_id res chain seq x y z
N MET A 1 -3.55 4.20 -7.70
CA MET A 1 -2.29 3.79 -8.40
C MET A 1 -2.30 2.27 -8.64
N ASP A 2 -1.36 1.65 -9.35
CA ASP A 2 -1.43 0.18 -9.54
C ASP A 2 -0.97 -0.58 -8.29
N THR A 3 -1.56 -1.75 -8.07
CA THR A 3 -1.33 -2.61 -6.90
C THR A 3 0.13 -2.98 -6.66
N ALA A 4 0.92 -3.14 -7.73
CA ALA A 4 2.33 -3.47 -7.59
C ALA A 4 3.13 -2.26 -7.09
N THR A 5 2.79 -1.06 -7.51
CA THR A 5 3.42 0.15 -6.98
C THR A 5 3.13 0.32 -5.47
N HIS A 6 1.89 0.10 -5.01
CA HIS A 6 1.58 0.12 -3.57
C HIS A 6 2.32 -0.98 -2.80
N ALA A 7 2.41 -2.18 -3.37
CA ALA A 7 3.18 -3.29 -2.81
C ALA A 7 4.66 -2.92 -2.61
N LEU A 8 5.26 -2.19 -3.56
CA LEU A 8 6.64 -1.71 -3.47
C LEU A 8 6.82 -0.60 -2.42
N ILE A 9 5.86 0.31 -2.28
CA ILE A 9 5.85 1.28 -1.18
C ILE A 9 5.81 0.56 0.18
N GLY A 10 4.91 -0.42 0.32
CA GLY A 10 4.86 -1.27 1.50
C GLY A 10 6.16 -2.02 1.76
N LEU A 11 6.79 -2.53 0.71
CA LEU A 11 8.07 -3.22 0.80
C LEU A 11 9.18 -2.29 1.31
N MET A 12 9.22 -1.03 0.86
CA MET A 12 10.14 0.00 1.38
C MET A 12 9.92 0.25 2.88
N LEU A 13 8.67 0.36 3.33
CA LEU A 13 8.35 0.50 4.76
C LEU A 13 8.77 -0.73 5.57
N GLY A 14 8.54 -1.92 5.03
CA GLY A 14 8.98 -3.17 5.62
C GLY A 14 10.50 -3.29 5.70
N GLU A 15 11.24 -2.77 4.70
CA GLU A 15 12.70 -2.70 4.70
C GLU A 15 13.22 -1.78 5.81
N MET A 16 12.58 -0.62 5.93
CA MET A 16 12.93 0.40 6.93
C MET A 16 12.46 0.05 8.34
N ALA A 17 11.63 -0.98 8.53
CA ALA A 17 11.18 -1.39 9.86
C ALA A 17 12.32 -2.04 10.68
N PRO A 18 12.20 -2.13 12.02
CA PRO A 18 13.15 -2.87 12.86
C PRO A 18 13.32 -4.36 12.48
N GLU A 19 14.53 -4.90 12.63
CA GLU A 19 14.88 -6.29 12.27
C GLU A 19 14.25 -7.36 13.16
N ASP A 20 13.89 -7.01 14.40
CA ASP A 20 13.19 -7.91 15.33
C ASP A 20 11.75 -8.23 14.87
N ILE A 21 11.20 -7.45 13.92
CA ILE A 21 9.90 -7.74 13.32
C ILE A 21 10.05 -8.85 12.27
N LYS A 22 9.68 -10.07 12.66
CA LYS A 22 9.66 -11.23 11.77
C LYS A 22 8.83 -10.95 10.51
N HIS A 23 9.39 -11.27 9.35
CA HIS A 23 8.74 -11.08 8.04
C HIS A 23 8.35 -9.62 7.71
N ARG A 24 9.02 -8.61 8.30
CA ARG A 24 8.76 -7.18 8.09
C ARG A 24 8.46 -6.78 6.63
N ARG A 25 9.26 -7.27 5.67
CA ARG A 25 9.09 -7.02 4.23
C ARG A 25 7.76 -7.53 3.68
N LYS A 26 7.38 -8.76 4.05
CA LYS A 26 6.12 -9.38 3.61
C LYS A 26 4.90 -8.69 4.24
N ILE A 27 5.02 -8.28 5.50
CA ILE A 27 3.98 -7.51 6.19
C ILE A 27 3.79 -6.18 5.49
N GLY A 28 4.86 -5.42 5.28
CA GLY A 28 4.80 -4.13 4.58
C GLY A 28 4.16 -4.26 3.19
N LEU A 29 4.68 -5.18 2.36
CA LEU A 29 4.15 -5.46 1.03
C LEU A 29 2.66 -5.82 1.07
N GLY A 30 2.29 -6.79 1.92
CA GLY A 30 0.94 -7.33 1.96
C GLY A 30 -0.10 -6.32 2.44
N PHE A 31 0.22 -5.54 3.47
CA PHE A 31 -0.74 -4.57 4.03
C PHE A 31 -0.84 -3.28 3.21
N ALA A 32 0.20 -2.89 2.47
CA ALA A 32 0.11 -1.76 1.56
C ALA A 32 -0.65 -2.09 0.27
N MET A 33 -0.66 -3.35 -0.18
CA MET A 33 -1.47 -3.76 -1.35
C MET A 33 -2.88 -4.21 -0.99
N LEU A 34 -3.18 -4.36 0.30
CA LEU A 34 -4.44 -4.94 0.78
C LEU A 34 -5.70 -4.16 0.34
N PRO A 35 -5.74 -2.82 0.36
CA PRO A 35 -6.91 -2.08 -0.12
C PRO A 35 -7.30 -2.42 -1.56
N ASP A 36 -6.31 -2.51 -2.46
CA ASP A 36 -6.50 -2.82 -3.87
C ASP A 36 -7.09 -4.21 -4.14
N ILE A 37 -6.98 -5.15 -3.20
CA ILE A 37 -7.59 -6.48 -3.38
C ILE A 37 -9.11 -6.33 -3.58
N THR A 38 -9.74 -5.35 -2.93
CA THR A 38 -11.16 -5.08 -3.16
C THR A 38 -11.43 -4.59 -4.58
N ASN A 39 -10.54 -3.76 -5.12
CA ASN A 39 -10.61 -3.28 -6.49
C ASN A 39 -10.51 -4.44 -7.50
N VAL A 40 -9.48 -5.27 -7.34
CA VAL A 40 -9.17 -6.40 -8.22
C VAL A 40 -10.25 -7.48 -8.18
N LEU A 41 -10.87 -7.72 -7.02
CA LEU A 41 -11.87 -8.78 -6.85
C LEU A 41 -13.31 -8.34 -7.13
N PHE A 42 -13.64 -7.07 -6.93
CA PHE A 42 -15.02 -6.59 -7.01
C PHE A 42 -15.26 -5.57 -8.11
N VAL A 43 -14.49 -4.47 -8.13
CA VAL A 43 -14.74 -3.35 -9.05
C VAL A 43 -14.40 -3.73 -10.49
N HIS A 44 -13.15 -4.12 -10.75
CA HIS A 44 -12.72 -4.46 -12.12
C HIS A 44 -13.51 -5.63 -12.72
N PRO A 45 -13.81 -6.72 -11.98
CA PRO A 45 -14.58 -7.81 -12.55
C PRO A 45 -16.02 -7.43 -12.89
N TYR A 46 -16.70 -6.72 -11.98
CA TYR A 46 -18.07 -6.28 -12.21
C TYR A 46 -18.15 -5.28 -13.37
N LEU A 47 -17.26 -4.29 -13.40
CA LEU A 47 -17.25 -3.29 -14.45
C LEU A 47 -16.87 -3.90 -15.82
N GLY A 48 -15.93 -4.84 -15.84
CA GLY A 48 -15.56 -5.55 -17.07
C GLY A 48 -16.71 -6.41 -17.62
N TRP A 49 -17.51 -7.02 -16.73
CA TRP A 49 -18.74 -7.70 -17.10
C TRP A 49 -19.79 -6.73 -17.65
N LEU A 50 -20.01 -5.59 -16.98
CA LEU A 50 -20.93 -4.54 -17.42
C LEU A 50 -20.58 -3.99 -18.81
N ALA A 51 -19.28 -3.81 -19.07
CA ALA A 51 -18.73 -3.38 -20.35
C ALA A 51 -18.74 -4.45 -21.45
N GLY A 52 -19.23 -5.67 -21.16
CA GLY A 52 -19.36 -6.75 -22.15
C GLY A 52 -18.04 -7.33 -22.63
N ARG A 53 -17.00 -7.34 -21.79
CA ARG A 53 -15.69 -7.90 -22.16
C ARG A 53 -15.67 -9.42 -22.11
N ASP A 54 -14.90 -10.03 -23.02
CA ASP A 54 -14.68 -11.48 -23.07
C ASP A 54 -14.04 -12.02 -21.77
N ILE A 55 -13.05 -11.29 -21.26
CA ILE A 55 -12.53 -11.48 -19.91
C ILE A 55 -13.18 -10.38 -19.06
N PRO A 56 -13.99 -10.72 -18.04
CA PRO A 56 -14.68 -9.73 -17.22
C PRO A 56 -13.67 -9.03 -16.31
N PHE A 57 -12.93 -8.10 -16.87
CA PHE A 57 -11.95 -7.28 -16.19
C PHE A 57 -11.83 -5.92 -16.90
N ALA A 58 -12.16 -4.85 -16.20
CA ALA A 58 -12.24 -3.51 -16.79
C ALA A 58 -10.86 -2.96 -17.21
N LEU A 59 -10.85 -2.20 -18.30
CA LEU A 59 -9.80 -1.25 -18.67
C LEU A 59 -10.23 0.17 -18.31
N GLY A 60 -9.30 1.12 -18.35
CA GLY A 60 -9.59 2.51 -17.99
C GLY A 60 -10.70 3.19 -18.81
N ILE A 61 -10.88 2.80 -20.08
CA ILE A 61 -11.97 3.33 -20.89
C ILE A 61 -13.36 2.92 -20.39
N ASP A 62 -13.48 1.80 -19.67
CA ASP A 62 -14.77 1.34 -19.19
C ASP A 62 -15.28 2.19 -18.03
N PHE A 63 -14.37 2.74 -17.21
CA PHE A 63 -14.74 3.69 -16.18
C PHE A 63 -15.41 4.91 -16.83
N ILE A 64 -14.83 5.45 -17.90
CA ILE A 64 -15.41 6.58 -18.64
C ILE A 64 -16.78 6.23 -19.26
N ASN A 65 -16.93 5.03 -19.82
CA ASN A 65 -18.14 4.63 -20.53
C ASN A 65 -19.29 4.19 -19.59
N HIS A 66 -18.97 3.81 -18.35
CA HIS A 66 -19.91 3.32 -17.35
C HIS A 66 -19.77 4.08 -16.02
N PRO A 67 -20.05 5.40 -16.01
CA PRO A 67 -19.92 6.22 -14.81
C PRO A 67 -20.85 5.77 -13.67
N GLU A 68 -21.93 5.05 -13.97
CA GLU A 68 -22.86 4.46 -13.00
C GLU A 68 -22.20 3.52 -11.98
N ILE A 69 -20.97 3.06 -12.24
CA ILE A 69 -20.20 2.25 -11.30
C ILE A 69 -20.03 2.93 -9.94
N ILE A 70 -19.98 4.27 -9.89
CA ILE A 70 -19.77 5.04 -8.66
C ILE A 70 -20.90 4.85 -7.64
N ASP A 71 -22.12 4.55 -8.12
CA ASP A 71 -23.30 4.30 -7.28
C ASP A 71 -23.47 2.81 -6.93
N HIS A 72 -22.60 1.94 -7.44
CA HIS A 72 -22.69 0.50 -7.24
C HIS A 72 -21.91 0.05 -6.01
N TRP A 73 -22.42 -0.96 -5.30
CA TRP A 73 -21.84 -1.42 -4.02
C TRP A 73 -20.37 -1.88 -4.16
N THR A 74 -19.96 -2.38 -5.33
CA THR A 74 -18.56 -2.79 -5.57
C THR A 74 -17.61 -1.60 -5.43
N TYR A 75 -18.01 -0.42 -5.92
CA TYR A 75 -17.23 0.82 -5.78
C TYR A 75 -17.25 1.34 -4.34
N HIS A 76 -18.37 1.23 -3.63
CA HIS A 76 -18.43 1.60 -2.21
C HIS A 76 -17.54 0.72 -1.31
N VAL A 77 -17.31 -0.55 -1.67
CA VAL A 77 -16.33 -1.40 -0.98
C VAL A 77 -14.90 -0.91 -1.22
N TRP A 78 -14.61 -0.43 -2.45
CA TRP A 78 -13.35 0.23 -2.75
C TRP A 78 -13.17 1.50 -1.89
N LEU A 79 -14.14 2.42 -1.89
CA LEU A 79 -14.12 3.64 -1.07
C LEU A 79 -13.91 3.32 0.42
N LEU A 80 -14.61 2.31 0.94
CA LEU A 80 -14.46 1.89 2.33
C LEU A 80 -13.03 1.45 2.63
N SER A 81 -12.43 0.58 1.81
CA SER A 81 -11.06 0.10 2.02
C SER A 81 -9.99 1.17 1.81
N HIS A 82 -10.30 2.27 1.12
CA HIS A 82 -9.38 3.40 0.91
C HIS A 82 -9.67 4.57 1.86
N SER A 83 -10.49 4.35 2.90
CA SER A 83 -10.83 5.36 3.89
C SER A 83 -9.94 5.31 5.13
N LEU A 84 -9.65 6.49 5.69
CA LEU A 84 -9.02 6.63 7.00
C LEU A 84 -9.93 6.11 8.13
N LEU A 85 -11.26 6.13 7.92
CA LEU A 85 -12.22 5.57 8.88
C LEU A 85 -12.05 4.06 9.02
N PHE A 86 -12.00 3.32 7.91
CA PHE A 86 -11.73 1.89 7.94
C PHE A 86 -10.38 1.58 8.59
N TRP A 87 -9.35 2.34 8.22
CA TRP A 87 -8.04 2.21 8.86
C TRP A 87 -8.11 2.42 10.39
N ALA A 88 -8.81 3.47 10.84
CA ALA A 88 -8.96 3.81 12.25
C ALA A 88 -9.76 2.75 13.03
N ILE A 89 -10.71 2.07 12.41
CA ILE A 89 -11.51 1.03 13.06
C ILE A 89 -10.79 -0.32 13.08
N VAL A 90 -10.08 -0.68 12.01
CA VAL A 90 -9.50 -2.02 11.87
C VAL A 90 -8.06 -2.10 12.38
N PHE A 91 -7.24 -1.10 12.06
CA PHE A 91 -5.80 -1.15 12.31
C PHE A 91 -5.39 -0.42 13.59
N LEU A 92 -5.98 0.75 13.85
CA LEU A 92 -5.61 1.54 15.03
C LEU A 92 -5.85 0.81 16.37
N PRO A 93 -6.91 0.00 16.57
CA PRO A 93 -7.07 -0.77 17.82
C PRO A 93 -5.97 -1.82 18.02
N MET A 94 -5.33 -2.25 16.94
CA MET A 94 -4.24 -3.22 16.97
C MET A 94 -2.87 -2.54 17.23
N TRP A 95 -2.78 -1.21 17.10
CA TRP A 95 -1.52 -0.44 17.19
C TRP A 95 -0.73 -0.71 18.48
N ARG A 96 -1.42 -0.88 19.62
CA ARG A 96 -0.77 -1.12 20.92
C ARG A 96 -0.40 -2.58 21.17
N LYS A 97 -0.81 -3.52 20.31
CA LYS A 97 -0.62 -4.96 20.56
C LYS A 97 0.78 -5.46 20.24
N SER A 98 1.41 -4.99 19.16
CA SER A 98 2.75 -5.44 18.78
C SER A 98 3.42 -4.50 17.77
N ARG A 99 4.74 -4.61 17.63
CA ARG A 99 5.49 -3.91 16.57
C ARG A 99 5.05 -4.33 15.16
N THR A 100 4.71 -5.61 14.98
CA THR A 100 4.11 -6.13 13.74
C THR A 100 2.80 -5.43 13.40
N ALA A 101 1.90 -5.23 14.37
CA ALA A 101 0.64 -4.55 14.15
C ALA A 101 0.83 -3.07 13.79
N LYS A 102 1.83 -2.40 14.40
CA LYS A 102 2.21 -1.04 14.01
C LYS A 102 2.69 -0.99 12.56
N LEU A 103 3.56 -1.91 12.15
CA LEU A 103 4.03 -1.98 10.76
C LEU A 103 2.87 -2.22 9.78
N ALA A 104 1.97 -3.15 10.08
CA ALA A 104 0.78 -3.40 9.28
C ALA A 104 -0.10 -2.14 9.15
N ALA A 105 -0.33 -1.43 10.26
CA ALA A 105 -1.11 -0.19 10.26
C ALA A 105 -0.43 0.94 9.47
N VAL A 106 0.89 1.09 9.58
CA VAL A 106 1.67 2.08 8.81
C VAL A 106 1.68 1.73 7.32
N ALA A 107 1.86 0.45 6.98
CA ALA A 107 1.83 -0.01 5.60
C ALA A 107 0.45 0.22 4.96
N TYR A 108 -0.63 -0.10 5.67
CA TYR A 108 -1.98 0.14 5.19
C TYR A 108 -2.27 1.62 4.98
N VAL A 109 -1.96 2.49 5.94
CA VAL A 109 -2.22 3.93 5.77
C VAL A 109 -1.35 4.55 4.68
N SER A 110 -0.14 4.01 4.44
CA SER A 110 0.72 4.50 3.35
C SER A 110 0.08 4.33 1.97
N HIS A 111 -0.76 3.30 1.81
CA HIS A 111 -1.55 3.12 0.60
C HIS A 111 -2.53 4.29 0.42
N VAL A 112 -3.35 4.55 1.44
CA VAL A 112 -4.35 5.65 1.42
C VAL A 112 -3.67 6.99 1.16
N LEU A 113 -2.53 7.25 1.83
CA LEU A 113 -1.77 8.48 1.64
C LEU A 113 -1.17 8.61 0.24
N ALA A 114 -0.71 7.50 -0.35
CA ALA A 114 -0.22 7.49 -1.72
C ALA A 114 -1.35 7.76 -2.72
N ASP A 115 -2.58 7.36 -2.40
CA ASP A 115 -3.74 7.51 -3.27
C ASP A 115 -4.43 8.86 -3.23
N ILE A 116 -4.30 9.63 -2.14
CA ILE A 116 -4.80 11.01 -2.07
C ILE A 116 -4.36 11.85 -3.29
N PRO A 117 -3.06 11.96 -3.64
CA PRO A 117 -2.64 12.68 -4.84
C PRO A 117 -2.83 11.88 -6.14
N SER A 118 -3.17 10.59 -6.04
CA SER A 118 -3.19 9.63 -7.16
C SER A 118 -4.57 9.43 -7.76
N HIS A 119 -5.63 10.00 -7.22
CA HIS A 119 -6.97 9.85 -7.78
C HIS A 119 -7.65 11.20 -7.94
N SER A 120 -8.18 11.51 -9.13
CA SER A 120 -8.70 12.83 -9.48
C SER A 120 -10.10 12.78 -10.08
N GLY A 121 -10.78 13.94 -10.10
CA GLY A 121 -12.10 14.09 -10.70
C GLY A 121 -13.18 13.24 -10.02
N VAL A 122 -14.05 12.63 -10.82
CA VAL A 122 -15.17 11.81 -10.33
C VAL A 122 -14.73 10.49 -9.68
N TYR A 123 -13.51 10.03 -9.98
CA TYR A 123 -12.89 8.86 -9.35
C TYR A 123 -11.88 9.25 -8.26
N GLY A 124 -11.96 10.50 -7.79
CA GLY A 124 -11.16 10.98 -6.68
C GLY A 124 -11.38 10.16 -5.40
N LEU A 125 -10.41 10.20 -4.52
CA LEU A 125 -10.46 9.44 -3.27
C LEU A 125 -11.45 10.10 -2.29
N GLU A 126 -12.13 9.30 -1.48
CA GLU A 126 -12.89 9.80 -0.32
C GLU A 126 -12.25 9.33 1.00
N PRO A 127 -11.20 10.01 1.51
CA PRO A 127 -10.48 9.56 2.71
C PRO A 127 -11.38 9.49 3.95
N PHE A 128 -12.46 10.27 3.96
CA PHE A 128 -13.42 10.38 5.05
C PHE A 128 -14.73 9.63 4.79
N TYR A 129 -14.78 8.73 3.80
CA TYR A 129 -15.95 7.90 3.51
C TYR A 129 -16.55 7.32 4.80
N PRO A 130 -17.89 7.41 5.02
CA PRO A 130 -18.93 7.76 4.06
C PRO A 130 -19.31 9.25 3.98
N ILE A 131 -18.48 10.15 4.49
CA ILE A 131 -18.69 11.59 4.27
C ILE A 131 -18.34 11.89 2.82
N PRO A 132 -19.26 12.45 2.00
CA PRO A 132 -19.08 12.63 0.55
C PRO A 132 -18.15 13.83 0.27
N PHE A 133 -16.88 13.67 0.63
CA PHE A 133 -15.81 14.62 0.39
C PHE A 133 -14.78 13.96 -0.49
N VAL A 134 -14.83 14.32 -1.77
CA VAL A 134 -13.90 13.84 -2.79
C VAL A 134 -12.65 14.70 -2.77
N PHE A 135 -11.49 14.07 -2.62
CA PHE A 135 -10.20 14.69 -2.77
C PHE A 135 -9.77 14.59 -4.24
N ASP A 136 -9.52 15.76 -4.85
CA ASP A 136 -9.09 15.85 -6.25
C ASP A 136 -7.55 15.81 -6.33
N GLY A 137 -7.01 14.65 -6.67
CA GLY A 137 -5.59 14.41 -6.88
C GLY A 137 -5.04 15.02 -8.17
N TRP A 138 -3.82 14.63 -8.53
CA TRP A 138 -3.09 15.20 -9.66
C TRP A 138 -3.15 14.35 -10.93
N PHE A 139 -3.46 13.07 -10.78
CA PHE A 139 -3.51 12.10 -11.87
C PHE A 139 -4.53 11.01 -11.55
N ASP A 140 -4.87 10.17 -12.54
CA ASP A 140 -5.85 9.09 -12.38
C ASP A 140 -5.38 7.75 -13.00
N PRO A 141 -4.83 6.84 -12.18
CA PRO A 141 -4.42 5.50 -12.53
C PRO A 141 -5.56 4.59 -12.98
N TRP A 142 -6.83 4.91 -12.67
CA TRP A 142 -7.96 4.20 -13.25
C TRP A 142 -7.94 4.29 -14.77
N LEU A 143 -7.46 5.41 -15.30
CA LEU A 143 -7.44 5.71 -16.73
C LEU A 143 -6.09 5.38 -17.40
N TRP A 144 -5.11 4.87 -16.65
CA TRP A 144 -3.79 4.61 -17.19
C TRP A 144 -3.77 3.39 -18.11
N GLY A 145 -3.06 3.54 -19.23
CA GLY A 145 -2.66 2.41 -20.06
C GLY A 145 -1.45 1.66 -19.49
N PRO A 146 -0.99 0.60 -20.17
CA PRO A 146 0.14 -0.21 -19.71
C PRO A 146 1.45 0.55 -19.52
N GLY A 147 1.70 1.60 -20.33
CA GLY A 147 2.93 2.39 -20.29
C GLY A 147 3.15 3.12 -18.96
N PRO A 148 2.24 4.03 -18.55
CA PRO A 148 2.32 4.71 -17.26
C PRO A 148 2.38 3.75 -16.05
N ILE A 149 1.62 2.64 -16.09
CA ILE A 149 1.66 1.59 -15.06
C ILE A 149 3.07 0.99 -14.97
N ALA A 150 3.64 0.56 -16.11
CA ALA A 150 4.99 -0.02 -16.13
C ALA A 150 6.05 0.98 -15.65
N ALA A 151 5.93 2.26 -16.00
CA ALA A 151 6.81 3.32 -15.53
C ALA A 151 6.70 3.51 -14.00
N SER A 152 5.48 3.54 -13.45
CA SER A 152 5.23 3.64 -12.01
C SER A 152 5.89 2.49 -11.23
N ILE A 153 5.69 1.26 -11.70
CA ILE A 153 6.30 0.06 -11.12
C ILE A 153 7.83 0.15 -11.18
N PHE A 154 8.38 0.51 -12.34
CA PHE A 154 9.83 0.62 -12.53
C PHE A 154 10.46 1.66 -11.59
N VAL A 155 9.87 2.86 -11.51
CA VAL A 155 10.37 3.93 -10.63
C VAL A 155 10.32 3.49 -9.17
N SER A 156 9.21 2.90 -8.74
CA SER A 156 9.07 2.39 -7.36
C SER A 156 10.02 1.24 -7.05
N ALA A 157 10.34 0.39 -8.02
CA ALA A 157 11.33 -0.67 -7.87
C ALA A 157 12.76 -0.10 -7.71
N VAL A 158 13.12 0.92 -8.48
CA VAL A 158 14.41 1.64 -8.33
C VAL A 158 14.49 2.31 -6.96
N LEU A 159 13.43 2.97 -6.51
CA LEU A 159 13.36 3.57 -5.17
C LEU A 159 13.51 2.51 -4.07
N TYR A 160 12.85 1.36 -4.23
CA TYR A 160 13.03 0.24 -3.30
C TYR A 160 14.49 -0.22 -3.21
N LEU A 161 15.18 -0.36 -4.34
CA LEU A 161 16.61 -0.73 -4.34
C LEU A 161 17.47 0.31 -3.63
N ALA A 162 17.18 1.60 -3.81
CA ALA A 162 17.85 2.67 -3.10
C ALA A 162 17.62 2.58 -1.58
N VAL A 163 16.37 2.39 -1.14
CA VAL A 163 16.01 2.19 0.28
C VAL A 163 16.72 0.97 0.86
N TRP A 164 16.70 -0.17 0.15
CA TRP A 164 17.41 -1.38 0.55
C TRP A 164 18.92 -1.12 0.71
N ARG A 165 19.52 -0.33 -0.18
CA ARG A 165 20.95 -0.02 -0.12
C ARG A 165 21.29 0.87 1.08
N VAL A 166 20.46 1.89 1.35
CA VAL A 166 20.60 2.83 2.48
C VAL A 166 20.35 2.12 3.81
N ARG A 167 19.38 1.21 3.87
CA ARG A 167 19.04 0.46 5.08
C ARG A 167 20.22 -0.30 5.67
N LYS A 168 21.17 -0.76 4.84
CA LYS A 168 22.41 -1.43 5.29
C LYS A 168 23.29 -0.55 6.18
N SER A 169 23.16 0.77 6.11
CA SER A 169 23.92 1.73 6.92
C SER A 169 23.08 2.45 7.97
N VAL A 170 21.75 2.33 7.92
CA VAL A 170 20.83 2.99 8.86
C VAL A 170 20.24 1.93 9.78
N LEU A 171 20.75 1.86 11.01
CA LEU A 171 20.29 0.93 12.03
C LEU A 171 19.32 1.60 13.00
N TRP A 172 18.30 0.88 13.43
CA TRP A 172 17.47 1.32 14.54
C TRP A 172 18.24 1.27 15.86
N PRO A 173 17.91 2.11 16.86
CA PRO A 173 18.52 2.02 18.19
C PRO A 173 18.45 0.62 18.81
N SER A 174 17.36 -0.13 18.56
CA SER A 174 17.23 -1.51 19.03
C SER A 174 18.25 -2.46 18.40
N GLU A 175 18.75 -2.16 17.20
CA GLU A 175 19.70 -3.00 16.46
C GLU A 175 21.16 -2.67 16.82
N GLN A 176 21.42 -1.43 17.25
CA GLN A 176 22.74 -1.01 17.71
C GLN A 176 23.13 -1.71 19.01
N THR A 177 22.17 -1.90 19.92
CA THR A 177 22.38 -2.62 21.18
C THR A 177 22.75 -4.08 20.95
N ASP A 178 22.09 -4.75 20.00
CA ASP A 178 22.35 -6.16 19.68
C ASP A 178 23.75 -6.36 19.08
N GLN A 179 24.21 -5.44 18.23
CA GLN A 179 25.58 -5.48 17.69
C GLN A 179 26.64 -5.26 18.78
N THR A 180 26.37 -4.36 19.72
CA THR A 180 27.29 -4.08 20.83
C THR A 180 27.38 -5.28 21.77
N ALA A 181 26.25 -5.89 22.11
CA ALA A 181 26.21 -7.10 22.94
C ALA A 181 26.94 -8.27 22.25
N ALA A 182 26.72 -8.47 20.95
CA ALA A 182 27.41 -9.49 20.17
C ALA A 182 28.93 -9.29 20.12
N GLN A 183 29.41 -8.05 19.93
CA GLN A 183 30.84 -7.72 19.96
C GLN A 183 31.46 -8.02 21.33
N THR A 184 30.82 -7.59 22.42
CA THR A 184 31.33 -7.84 23.78
C THR A 184 31.36 -9.32 24.17
N GLY A 185 30.42 -10.14 23.65
CA GLY A 185 30.39 -11.58 23.90
C GLY A 185 31.48 -12.34 23.12
N ILE A 186 31.83 -11.88 21.92
CA ILE A 186 32.96 -12.40 21.14
C ILE A 186 34.28 -12.05 21.83
N ASP A 187 34.44 -10.81 22.30
CA ASP A 187 35.67 -10.40 22.99
C ASP A 187 35.88 -11.20 24.29
N ALA A 188 34.81 -11.54 25.02
CA ALA A 188 34.90 -12.36 26.22
C ALA A 188 35.25 -13.84 25.96
N THR A 189 34.94 -14.36 24.77
CA THR A 189 35.22 -15.77 24.41
C THR A 189 36.58 -15.98 23.74
N VAL A 190 37.19 -14.92 23.19
CA VAL A 190 38.53 -14.97 22.58
C VAL A 190 39.67 -14.80 23.60
N VAL A 191 39.36 -14.29 24.80
CA VAL A 191 40.35 -14.03 25.87
C VAL A 191 40.36 -15.14 26.96
N GLY A 192 39.58 -16.20 26.78
CA GLY A 192 39.43 -17.32 27.74
C GLY A 192 40.24 -18.57 27.39
#